data_AF-A0A7S0WYZ5-F1
#
_entry.id   AF-A0A7S0WYZ5-F1
#
_cell.length_a   1.000
_cell.length_b   1.000
_cell.length_c   1.000
_cell.angle_alpha   90.00
_cell.angle_beta   90.00
_cell.angle_gamma   90.00
#
_symmetry.space_group_name_H-M   'P 1'
#
loop_
_entity.id
_entity.type
_entity.pdbx_description
1 polymer ?
#
loop_
_entity_poly.entity_id
_entity_poly.type
_entity_poly.pdbx_seq_one_letter_code
_entity_poly.pdbx_strand_id
1 'polypeptide(L)'
;GVKWDPAIEMRACGGAAGSRPHYAVFAKGEVHEGQVVVDIPKSVCLNPMTTAISDLITEAEISGGIALIIAVMYERAIGDKSKWYPYFQILPQREPLPMFWTKDELKTVKGTELRKILKSDKLLMKDDWEDIVT
;
A
#
# COMPACT_ATOMS: atom_id res chain seq x y z
N GLY A 1 7.95 -18.35 2.41
CA GLY A 1 8.67 -17.56 1.39
C GLY A 1 9.52 -16.52 2.07
N VAL A 2 8.88 -15.55 2.73
CA VAL A 2 9.55 -14.59 3.59
C VAL A 2 10.29 -15.29 4.72
N LYS A 3 11.54 -14.91 4.97
CA LYS A 3 12.35 -15.37 6.10
C LYS A 3 12.60 -14.21 7.03
N TRP A 4 12.34 -14.40 8.31
CA TRP A 4 12.51 -13.40 9.36
C TRP A 4 13.68 -13.80 10.24
N ASP A 5 14.53 -12.84 10.59
CA ASP A 5 15.55 -13.04 11.61
C ASP A 5 14.87 -13.20 12.99
N PRO A 6 15.27 -14.19 13.81
CA PRO A 6 14.65 -14.42 15.12
C PRO A 6 14.87 -13.28 16.13
N ALA A 7 15.83 -12.38 15.88
CA ALA A 7 16.10 -11.21 16.70
C ALA A 7 15.11 -10.07 16.45
N ILE A 8 14.16 -10.19 15.51
CA ILE A 8 13.10 -9.21 15.29
C ILE A 8 11.71 -9.83 15.43
N GLU A 9 10.73 -8.97 15.70
CA GLU A 9 9.33 -9.37 15.66
C GLU A 9 8.42 -8.21 15.22
N MET A 10 7.32 -8.55 14.56
CA MET A 10 6.29 -7.58 14.19
C MET A 10 5.24 -7.50 15.30
N ARG A 11 4.94 -6.29 15.76
CA ARG A 11 3.92 -6.05 16.79
C ARG A 11 2.92 -5.01 16.31
N ALA A 12 1.67 -5.20 16.70
CA ALA A 12 0.65 -4.16 16.58
C ALA A 12 1.00 -3.01 17.51
N CYS A 13 1.25 -1.84 16.93
CA CYS A 13 1.33 -0.56 17.61
C CYS A 13 -0.07 0.06 17.62
N GLY A 14 -0.43 0.74 18.71
CA GLY A 14 -1.79 1.25 18.91
C GLY A 14 -2.38 1.96 17.70
N GLY A 15 -3.71 1.92 17.56
CA GLY A 15 -4.46 2.64 16.54
C GLY A 15 -5.52 3.54 17.19
N ALA A 16 -6.01 4.53 16.46
CA ALA A 16 -7.18 5.29 16.89
C ALA A 16 -8.37 4.35 17.15
N ALA A 17 -9.23 4.67 18.12
CA ALA A 17 -10.38 3.84 18.46
C ALA A 17 -11.25 3.58 17.21
N GLY A 18 -11.46 2.31 16.86
CA GLY A 18 -12.22 1.90 15.68
C GLY A 18 -11.40 1.76 14.38
N SER A 19 -10.09 2.03 14.40
CA SER A 19 -9.18 1.78 13.27
C SER A 19 -8.45 0.44 13.43
N ARG A 20 -8.01 -0.14 12.32
CA ARG A 20 -7.02 -1.23 12.34
C ARG A 20 -5.74 -0.75 13.00
N PRO A 21 -5.05 -1.60 13.79
CA PRO A 21 -3.80 -1.24 14.43
C PRO A 21 -2.72 -0.96 13.38
N HIS A 22 -1.79 -0.08 13.73
CA HIS A 22 -0.56 0.05 12.95
C HIS A 22 0.36 -1.12 13.29
N TYR A 23 1.24 -1.53 12.39
CA TYR A 23 2.23 -2.56 12.67
C TYR A 23 3.63 -1.97 12.56
N ALA A 24 4.51 -2.37 13.45
CA ALA A 24 5.93 -2.03 13.39
C ALA A 24 6.78 -3.25 13.75
N VAL A 25 8.04 -3.21 13.33
CA VAL A 25 9.04 -4.23 13.62
C VAL A 25 9.90 -3.76 14.79
N PHE A 26 10.10 -4.63 15.77
CA PHE A 26 10.89 -4.38 16.97
C PHE A 26 12.03 -5.37 17.07
N ALA A 27 13.15 -4.92 17.62
CA ALA A 27 14.20 -5.82 18.05
C ALA A 27 13.77 -6.58 19.31
N LYS A 28 13.94 -7.90 19.29
CA LYS A 28 13.78 -8.82 20.41
C LYS A 28 15.14 -9.19 21.03
N GLY A 29 16.22 -8.98 20.29
CA GLY A 29 17.60 -9.17 20.74
C GLY A 29 18.54 -8.14 20.12
N GLU A 30 19.84 -8.40 20.21
CA GLU A 30 20.83 -7.57 19.53
C GLU A 30 20.70 -7.71 18.01
N VAL A 31 20.75 -6.57 17.32
CA VAL A 31 20.80 -6.49 15.87
C VAL A 31 22.07 -5.71 15.52
N HIS A 32 22.93 -6.32 14.71
CA HIS A 32 24.21 -5.72 14.34
C HIS A 32 24.14 -5.02 12.99
N GLU A 33 25.06 -4.08 12.78
CA GLU A 33 25.20 -3.40 11.50
C GLU A 33 25.50 -4.42 10.37
N GLY A 34 24.79 -4.29 9.25
CA GLY A 34 24.91 -5.22 8.12
C GLY A 34 24.13 -6.54 8.26
N GLN A 35 23.48 -6.80 9.40
CA GLN A 35 22.64 -7.99 9.59
C GLN A 35 21.37 -7.91 8.74
N VAL A 36 21.08 -8.98 8.00
CA VAL A 36 19.83 -9.11 7.24
C VAL A 36 18.71 -9.52 8.20
N VAL A 37 17.76 -8.62 8.43
CA VAL A 37 16.64 -8.85 9.35
C VAL A 37 15.44 -9.55 8.69
N VAL A 38 15.24 -9.34 7.38
CA VAL A 38 14.17 -9.99 6.60
C VAL A 38 14.66 -10.23 5.18
N ASP A 39 14.34 -11.40 4.64
CA ASP A 39 14.48 -11.74 3.21
C ASP A 39 13.09 -11.97 2.61
N ILE A 40 12.73 -11.13 1.62
CA ILE A 40 11.43 -11.15 0.93
C ILE A 40 11.64 -11.51 -0.55
N PRO A 41 11.34 -12.74 -0.97
CA PRO A 41 11.42 -13.11 -2.38
C PRO A 41 10.48 -12.26 -3.25
N LYS A 42 10.95 -11.79 -4.41
CA LYS A 42 10.11 -10.98 -5.33
C LYS A 42 8.81 -11.69 -5.76
N SER A 43 8.82 -13.02 -5.80
CA SER A 43 7.66 -13.84 -6.16
C SER A 43 6.49 -13.74 -5.16
N VAL A 44 6.74 -13.31 -3.92
CA VAL A 44 5.68 -13.10 -2.92
C VAL A 44 5.20 -11.65 -2.85
N CYS A 45 5.86 -10.72 -3.54
CA CYS A 45 5.42 -9.33 -3.62
C CYS A 45 4.23 -9.22 -4.57
N LEU A 46 3.19 -8.50 -4.16
CA LEU A 46 2.08 -8.16 -5.04
C LEU A 46 2.55 -7.15 -6.10
N ASN A 47 2.46 -7.53 -7.36
CA ASN A 47 2.78 -6.68 -8.50
C ASN A 47 2.00 -7.17 -9.75
N PRO A 48 2.03 -6.42 -10.87
CA PRO A 48 1.32 -6.81 -12.09
C PRO A 48 1.71 -8.18 -12.64
N MET A 49 2.91 -8.68 -12.34
CA MET A 49 3.40 -9.98 -12.82
C MET A 49 3.05 -11.15 -11.89
N THR A 50 2.68 -10.89 -10.64
CA THR A 50 2.42 -11.94 -9.64
C THR A 50 0.94 -12.11 -9.32
N THR A 51 0.12 -11.08 -9.56
CA THR A 51 -1.35 -11.16 -9.41
C THR A 51 -1.96 -12.25 -10.27
N ALA A 52 -3.10 -12.79 -9.85
CA ALA A 52 -3.84 -13.81 -10.58
C ALA A 52 -4.37 -13.35 -11.96
N ILE A 53 -4.39 -12.04 -12.23
CA ILE A 53 -4.79 -11.46 -13.52
C ILE A 53 -3.61 -10.91 -14.34
N SER A 54 -2.39 -11.39 -14.09
CA SER A 54 -1.18 -10.93 -14.80
C SER A 54 -1.33 -11.04 -16.33
N ASP A 55 -1.92 -12.14 -16.81
CA ASP A 55 -2.11 -12.37 -18.24
C ASP A 55 -3.07 -11.33 -18.84
N LEU A 56 -4.16 -11.00 -18.15
CA LEU A 56 -5.14 -10.00 -18.60
C LEU A 56 -4.54 -8.59 -18.61
N ILE A 57 -3.74 -8.23 -17.61
CA ILE A 57 -3.03 -6.94 -17.57
C ILE A 57 -2.07 -6.82 -18.76
N THR A 58 -1.36 -7.91 -19.07
CA THR A 58 -0.42 -7.96 -20.19
C THR A 58 -1.15 -7.87 -21.54
N GLU A 59 -2.24 -8.62 -21.70
CA GLU A 59 -3.08 -8.60 -22.91
C GLU A 59 -3.70 -7.23 -23.16
N ALA A 60 -4.11 -6.53 -22.10
CA ALA A 60 -4.65 -5.17 -22.19
C ALA A 60 -3.57 -4.08 -22.36
N GLU A 61 -2.29 -4.46 -22.45
CA GLU A 61 -1.13 -3.55 -22.56
C GLU A 61 -1.08 -2.47 -21.47
N ILE A 62 -1.66 -2.77 -20.29
CA ILE A 62 -1.70 -1.84 -19.17
C ILE A 62 -0.37 -1.90 -18.44
N SER A 63 0.25 -0.73 -18.21
CA SER A 63 1.57 -0.63 -17.60
C SER A 63 1.62 0.45 -16.51
N GLY A 64 2.80 0.62 -15.90
CA GLY A 64 3.05 1.64 -14.88
C GLY A 64 2.23 1.44 -13.59
N GLY A 65 1.90 2.56 -12.93
CA GLY A 65 1.16 2.54 -11.67
C GLY A 65 -0.26 1.99 -11.79
N ILE A 66 -0.90 2.18 -12.95
CA ILE A 66 -2.26 1.72 -13.24
C ILE A 66 -2.34 0.20 -13.20
N ALA A 67 -1.38 -0.50 -13.81
CA ALA A 67 -1.31 -1.96 -13.77
C ALA A 67 -1.29 -2.48 -12.32
N LEU A 68 -0.53 -1.81 -11.44
CA LEU A 68 -0.48 -2.17 -10.02
C LEU A 68 -1.79 -1.86 -9.29
N ILE A 69 -2.44 -0.74 -9.60
CA ILE A 69 -3.74 -0.38 -9.03
C ILE A 69 -4.78 -1.47 -9.37
N ILE A 70 -4.85 -1.89 -10.63
CA ILE A 70 -5.77 -2.95 -11.07
C ILE A 70 -5.46 -4.29 -10.39
N ALA A 71 -4.17 -4.66 -10.32
CA ALA A 71 -3.74 -5.85 -9.59
C ALA A 71 -4.21 -5.83 -8.13
N VAL A 72 -4.02 -4.71 -7.42
CA VAL A 72 -4.46 -4.54 -6.03
C VAL A 72 -5.98 -4.58 -5.92
N MET A 73 -6.72 -3.93 -6.84
CA MET A 73 -8.18 -3.93 -6.85
C MET A 73 -8.74 -5.34 -7.02
N TYR A 74 -8.23 -6.11 -7.98
CA TYR A 74 -8.68 -7.48 -8.23
C TYR A 74 -8.40 -8.39 -7.02
N GLU A 75 -7.16 -8.38 -6.51
CA GLU A 75 -6.77 -9.23 -5.37
C GLU A 75 -7.57 -8.87 -4.10
N ARG A 76 -7.93 -7.59 -3.91
CA ARG A 76 -8.84 -7.22 -2.82
C ARG A 76 -10.27 -7.70 -3.05
N ALA A 77 -10.77 -7.63 -4.28
CA ALA A 77 -12.15 -8.00 -4.62
C ALA A 77 -12.43 -9.50 -4.44
N ILE A 78 -11.45 -10.36 -4.73
CA ILE A 78 -11.59 -11.82 -4.57
C ILE A 78 -11.46 -12.30 -3.11
N GLY A 79 -11.15 -11.39 -2.18
CA GLY A 79 -11.17 -11.67 -0.74
C GLY A 79 -10.18 -12.77 -0.33
N ASP A 80 -10.66 -13.73 0.46
CA ASP A 80 -9.89 -14.84 1.04
C ASP A 80 -9.26 -15.79 0.00
N LYS A 81 -9.72 -15.72 -1.26
CA LYS A 81 -9.10 -16.42 -2.40
C LYS A 81 -7.78 -15.79 -2.83
N SER A 82 -7.49 -14.55 -2.43
CA SER A 82 -6.23 -13.89 -2.74
C SER A 82 -5.09 -14.43 -1.88
N LYS A 83 -3.94 -14.67 -2.53
CA LYS A 83 -2.67 -15.00 -1.84
C LYS A 83 -2.23 -13.89 -0.86
N TRP A 84 -2.66 -12.65 -1.11
CA TRP A 84 -2.35 -11.47 -0.31
C TRP A 84 -3.45 -11.10 0.68
N TYR A 85 -4.50 -11.90 0.81
CA TYR A 85 -5.58 -11.62 1.78
C TYR A 85 -5.05 -11.37 3.21
N PRO A 86 -4.11 -12.17 3.77
CA PRO A 86 -3.55 -11.90 5.10
C PRO A 86 -2.79 -10.57 5.16
N TYR A 87 -2.08 -10.21 4.10
CA TYR A 87 -1.39 -8.92 3.99
C TYR A 87 -2.40 -7.76 3.98
N PHE A 88 -3.51 -7.90 3.26
CA PHE A 88 -4.56 -6.88 3.28
C PHE A 88 -5.27 -6.76 4.63
N GLN A 89 -5.25 -7.78 5.49
CA GLN A 89 -5.84 -7.68 6.84
C GLN A 89 -5.00 -6.83 7.79
N ILE A 90 -3.68 -6.78 7.61
CA ILE A 90 -2.79 -5.98 8.47
C ILE A 90 -2.70 -4.51 8.03
N LEU A 91 -3.05 -4.20 6.77
CA LEU A 91 -3.03 -2.82 6.29
C LEU A 91 -4.08 -1.96 6.99
N PRO A 92 -3.78 -0.68 7.27
CA PRO A 92 -4.77 0.26 7.76
C PRO A 92 -5.89 0.43 6.73
N GLN A 93 -7.08 0.78 7.21
CA GLN A 93 -8.22 1.02 6.32
C GLN A 93 -7.98 2.26 5.43
N ARG A 94 -7.26 3.25 5.96
CA ARG A 94 -6.90 4.49 5.27
C ARG A 94 -5.59 5.02 5.83
N GLU A 95 -4.71 5.45 4.95
CA GLU A 95 -3.49 6.17 5.31
C GLU A 95 -3.80 7.63 5.65
N PRO A 96 -3.06 8.27 6.58
CA PRO A 96 -3.27 9.66 6.98
C PRO A 96 -2.74 10.66 5.93
N LEU A 97 -3.11 10.46 4.66
CA LEU A 97 -2.65 11.29 3.55
C LEU A 97 -3.42 12.61 3.49
N PRO A 98 -2.76 13.75 3.18
CA PRO A 98 -3.42 15.06 3.12
C PRO A 98 -4.55 15.17 2.09
N MET A 99 -4.60 14.27 1.11
CA MET A 99 -5.72 14.19 0.16
C MET A 99 -7.07 13.84 0.82
N PHE A 100 -7.03 13.21 2.00
CA PHE A 100 -8.20 12.83 2.78
C PHE A 100 -8.56 13.83 3.88
N TRP A 101 -7.76 14.88 4.05
CA TRP A 101 -7.98 15.90 5.06
C TRP A 101 -9.27 16.69 4.78
N THR A 102 -9.89 17.14 5.86
CA THR A 102 -11.01 18.06 5.85
C THR A 102 -10.60 19.42 5.28
N LYS A 103 -11.60 20.23 4.91
CA LYS A 103 -11.35 21.60 4.42
C LYS A 103 -10.59 22.45 5.44
N ASP A 104 -10.79 22.22 6.74
CA ASP A 104 -10.14 22.97 7.81
C ASP A 104 -8.69 22.55 8.01
N GLU A 105 -8.41 21.24 8.05
CA GLU A 105 -7.03 20.73 8.08
C GLU A 105 -6.23 21.21 6.86
N LEU A 106 -6.85 21.24 5.68
CA LEU A 106 -6.22 21.78 4.48
C LEU A 106 -5.89 23.29 4.53
N LYS A 107 -6.48 24.06 5.47
CA LYS A 107 -6.08 25.45 5.69
C LYS A 107 -4.70 25.55 6.33
N THR A 108 -4.29 24.54 7.11
CA THR A 108 -2.98 24.53 7.81
C THR A 108 -1.79 24.52 6.84
N VAL A 109 -1.99 23.99 5.63
CA VAL A 109 -0.97 23.90 4.58
C VAL A 109 -1.15 24.98 3.51
N LYS A 110 -1.98 26.00 3.75
CA LYS A 110 -2.15 27.11 2.80
C LYS A 110 -0.83 27.86 2.63
N GLY A 111 -0.43 28.08 1.37
CA GLY A 111 0.80 28.79 1.02
C GLY A 111 2.03 27.91 0.88
N THR A 112 1.91 26.61 1.17
CA THR A 112 2.99 25.64 0.92
C THR A 112 2.87 25.03 -0.47
N GLU A 113 3.96 24.46 -0.99
CA GLU A 113 3.94 23.69 -2.23
C GLU A 113 3.05 22.45 -2.15
N LEU A 114 2.93 21.85 -0.95
CA LEU A 114 2.02 20.73 -0.72
C LEU A 114 0.58 21.06 -1.12
N ARG A 115 0.11 22.30 -0.90
CA ARG A 115 -1.23 22.71 -1.33
C ARG A 115 -1.41 22.69 -2.85
N LYS A 116 -0.35 22.95 -3.62
CA LYS A 116 -0.39 22.90 -5.08
C LYS A 116 -0.37 21.45 -5.56
N ILE A 117 0.54 20.64 -5.00
CA ILE A 117 0.65 19.20 -5.30
C ILE A 117 -0.69 18.50 -5.08
N LEU A 118 -1.33 18.70 -3.93
CA LEU A 118 -2.63 18.06 -3.62
C LEU A 118 -3.75 18.42 -4.61
N LYS A 119 -3.72 19.62 -5.20
CA LYS A 119 -4.69 19.99 -6.24
C LYS A 119 -4.39 19.29 -7.55
N SER A 120 -3.12 19.22 -7.93
CA SER A 120 -2.66 18.56 -9.15
C SER A 120 -2.94 17.06 -9.08
N ASP A 121 -2.49 16.40 -8.01
CA ASP A 121 -2.67 14.95 -7.82
C ASP A 121 -4.14 14.56 -7.86
N LYS A 122 -5.02 15.36 -7.25
CA LYS A 122 -6.46 15.08 -7.26
C LYS A 122 -7.08 15.18 -8.66
N LEU A 123 -6.56 16.06 -9.52
CA LEU A 123 -7.02 16.15 -10.91
C LEU A 123 -6.50 14.96 -11.70
N LEU A 124 -5.21 14.67 -11.62
CA LEU A 124 -4.60 13.53 -12.33
C LEU A 124 -5.26 12.20 -11.95
N MET A 125 -5.53 11.97 -10.65
CA MET A 125 -6.24 10.77 -10.21
C MET A 125 -7.67 10.66 -10.73
N LYS A 126 -8.33 11.80 -10.99
CA LYS A 126 -9.68 11.82 -11.57
C LYS A 126 -9.61 11.49 -13.06
N ASP A 127 -8.66 12.08 -13.76
CA ASP A 127 -8.43 11.85 -15.18
C ASP A 127 -8.07 10.37 -15.42
N ASP A 128 -7.13 9.81 -14.64
CA ASP A 128 -6.78 8.38 -14.69
C ASP A 128 -8.01 7.49 -14.47
N TRP A 129 -8.88 7.82 -13.51
CA TRP A 129 -10.10 7.04 -13.25
C TRP A 129 -11.07 7.10 -14.44
N GLU A 130 -11.25 8.29 -15.02
CA GLU A 130 -12.17 8.50 -16.13
C GLU A 130 -11.67 7.83 -17.42
N ASP A 131 -10.36 7.80 -17.65
CA ASP A 131 -9.78 7.18 -18.85
C ASP A 131 -9.79 5.64 -18.81
N ILE A 132 -9.79 5.04 -17.61
CA ILE A 132 -9.59 3.59 -17.44
C ILE A 132 -10.87 2.85 -17.07
N VAL A 133 -11.74 3.47 -16.26
CA VAL A 133 -12.86 2.76 -15.62
C VAL A 133 -14.22 3.09 -16.24
N THR A 134 -14.37 4.25 -16.90
CA THR A 134 -15.60 4.66 -17.60
C THR A 134 -15.51 4.48 -19.10
#